data_AF-A0A5E6N8Z4-F1
#
_entry.id   AF-A0A5E6N8Z4-F1
#
_cell.length_a   1.000
_cell.length_b   1.000
_cell.length_c   1.000
_cell.angle_alpha   90.00
_cell.angle_beta   90.00
_cell.angle_gamma   90.00
#
_symmetry.space_group_name_H-M   'P 1'
#
loop_
_entity.id
_entity.type
_entity.pdbx_description
1 polymer ?
#
loop_
_entity_poly.entity_id
_entity_poly.type
_entity_poly.pdbx_seq_one_letter_code
_entity_poly.pdbx_strand_id
1 'polypeptide(L)'
;MRIRALTKLKTQDHELASQLDNTLIEQSKDAIAGNNKVKFNSKITNIDRAVGAMLSSYIVKARGGNNLEDDSIHIHFTGSAGQSIGAFLAQGVTLEIEGDANDYVGKGLSGGRVIVYPPKNSTFNAEEEIIAGNVCGYGATGGELYLSGCVSERFCVRNSGAVAVVEGIGDHGCEYMTGGKAIILGEVGVTLLLACRVALLLFITHTRLLIACSLLVLC
;
A
#
# COMPACT_ATOMS: atom_id res chain seq x y z
N MET A 1 15.38 42.02 -6.96
CA MET A 1 14.06 41.39 -6.77
C MET A 1 14.07 40.73 -5.38
N ARG A 2 13.42 41.32 -4.35
CA ARG A 2 13.38 40.73 -3.00
C ARG A 2 12.15 39.83 -2.91
N ILE A 3 12.37 38.52 -2.79
CA ILE A 3 11.31 37.55 -2.52
C ILE A 3 10.78 37.85 -1.10
N ARG A 4 9.52 38.27 -1.01
CA ARG A 4 8.81 38.40 0.28
C ARG A 4 8.74 37.01 0.90
N ALA A 5 9.27 36.85 2.10
CA ALA A 5 9.05 35.66 2.90
C ALA A 5 7.53 35.48 3.10
N LEU A 6 7.03 34.27 2.83
CA LEU A 6 5.63 33.93 3.06
C LEU A 6 5.41 33.80 4.57
N THR A 7 4.74 34.79 5.17
CA THR A 7 4.31 34.74 6.57
C THR A 7 2.94 34.07 6.65
N LYS A 8 2.73 33.14 7.59
CA LYS A 8 1.44 32.44 7.79
C LYS A 8 0.36 33.46 8.21
N LEU A 9 -0.55 33.80 7.29
CA LEU A 9 -1.62 34.79 7.52
C LEU A 9 -2.91 34.21 8.14
N LYS A 10 -3.12 32.90 8.04
CA LYS A 10 -4.30 32.20 8.57
C LYS A 10 -3.90 30.84 9.14
N THR A 11 -4.62 30.37 10.15
CA THR A 11 -4.56 28.98 10.57
C THR A 11 -5.06 28.08 9.43
N GLN A 12 -4.28 27.06 9.09
CA GLN A 12 -4.70 26.03 8.16
C GLN A 12 -5.53 25.03 8.96
N ASP A 13 -6.79 24.86 8.57
CA ASP A 13 -7.61 23.74 9.03
C ASP A 13 -7.41 22.59 8.05
N HIS A 14 -6.93 21.48 8.58
CA HIS A 14 -6.64 20.27 7.80
C HIS A 14 -7.69 19.19 8.05
N GLU A 15 -8.77 19.50 8.80
CA GLU A 15 -9.86 18.57 9.13
C GLU A 15 -9.35 17.25 9.72
N LEU A 16 -8.22 17.30 10.44
CA LEU A 16 -7.56 16.11 10.98
C LEU A 16 -8.41 15.43 12.06
N ALA A 17 -9.31 16.17 12.71
CA ALA A 17 -10.15 15.65 13.78
C ALA A 17 -11.26 14.70 13.29
N SER A 18 -11.68 14.82 12.03
CA SER A 18 -12.72 13.96 11.43
C SER A 18 -12.16 12.74 10.71
N GLN A 19 -10.83 12.60 10.63
CA GLN A 19 -10.19 11.47 9.95
C GLN A 19 -10.47 10.16 10.68
N LEU A 20 -10.74 9.10 9.91
CA LEU A 20 -10.97 7.74 10.40
C LEU A 20 -9.84 7.26 11.31
N ASP A 21 -8.59 7.64 11.02
CA ASP A 21 -7.42 7.29 11.81
C ASP A 21 -7.51 7.66 13.30
N ASN A 22 -8.25 8.71 13.69
CA ASN A 22 -8.39 9.01 15.12
C ASN A 22 -9.07 7.85 15.86
N THR A 23 -10.09 7.26 15.25
CA THR A 23 -10.77 6.08 15.78
C THR A 23 -9.86 4.86 15.76
N LEU A 24 -9.06 4.68 14.69
CA LEU A 24 -8.12 3.56 14.59
C LEU A 24 -7.02 3.64 15.65
N ILE A 25 -6.50 4.84 15.91
CA ILE A 25 -5.49 5.09 16.96
C ILE A 25 -6.08 4.76 18.33
N GLU A 26 -7.31 5.21 18.61
CA GLU A 26 -7.97 4.93 19.88
C GLU A 26 -8.10 3.43 20.14
N GLN A 27 -8.57 2.68 19.14
CA GLN A 27 -8.74 1.22 19.25
C GLN A 27 -7.40 0.46 19.27
N SER A 28 -6.31 1.10 18.86
CA SER A 28 -4.98 0.49 18.80
C SER A 28 -4.11 0.79 20.04
N LYS A 29 -4.57 1.64 20.96
CA LYS A 29 -3.76 2.11 22.11
C LYS A 29 -3.08 0.99 22.89
N ASP A 30 -3.79 -0.11 23.14
CA ASP A 30 -3.26 -1.24 23.91
C ASP A 30 -2.10 -1.95 23.21
N ALA A 31 -2.17 -2.10 21.88
CA ALA A 31 -1.08 -2.65 21.08
C ALA A 31 0.09 -1.68 20.94
N ILE A 32 -0.17 -0.38 20.96
CA ILE A 32 0.87 0.65 20.84
C ILE A 32 1.65 0.79 22.15
N ALA A 33 0.95 0.76 23.29
CA ALA A 33 1.53 0.89 24.62
C ALA A 33 2.20 -0.39 25.14
N GLY A 34 1.68 -1.57 24.75
CA GLY A 34 2.22 -2.88 25.11
C GLY A 34 2.80 -3.65 23.91
N ASN A 35 3.00 -4.96 24.07
CA ASN A 35 3.15 -5.91 22.94
C ASN A 35 1.90 -6.80 22.83
N ASN A 36 0.72 -6.23 23.11
CA ASN A 36 -0.54 -6.92 22.91
C ASN A 36 -0.93 -6.86 21.44
N LYS A 37 -1.61 -7.88 20.94
CA LYS A 37 -2.18 -7.88 19.60
C LYS A 37 -3.64 -7.43 19.66
N VAL A 38 -4.03 -6.50 18.80
CA VAL A 38 -5.41 -6.05 18.63
C VAL A 38 -5.91 -6.39 17.23
N LYS A 39 -7.15 -6.86 17.16
CA LYS A 39 -7.85 -7.11 15.90
C LYS A 39 -9.28 -6.59 16.00
N PHE A 40 -9.68 -5.77 15.04
CA PHE A 40 -11.02 -5.19 15.01
C PHE A 40 -11.48 -4.87 13.59
N ASN A 41 -12.79 -4.64 13.45
CA ASN A 41 -13.42 -4.35 12.17
C ASN A 41 -13.79 -2.86 12.10
N SER A 42 -13.71 -2.28 10.90
CA SER A 42 -14.13 -0.92 10.61
C SER A 42 -14.81 -0.85 9.24
N LYS A 43 -15.65 0.17 9.03
CA LYS A 43 -16.14 0.50 7.69
C LYS A 43 -15.18 1.48 7.03
N ILE A 44 -15.08 1.40 5.71
CA ILE A 44 -14.30 2.35 4.91
C ILE A 44 -15.10 2.74 3.67
N THR A 45 -14.95 3.99 3.26
CA THR A 45 -15.56 4.56 2.08
C THR A 45 -14.52 5.35 1.29
N ASN A 46 -14.84 5.67 0.03
CA ASN A 46 -13.90 6.33 -0.87
C ASN A 46 -13.49 7.75 -0.43
N ILE A 47 -14.25 8.36 0.49
CA ILE A 47 -13.90 9.65 1.11
C ILE A 47 -12.82 9.51 2.19
N ASP A 48 -12.63 8.31 2.75
CA ASP A 48 -11.63 8.00 3.75
C ASP A 48 -10.26 7.84 3.07
N ARG A 49 -9.53 8.96 2.96
CA ARG A 49 -8.24 9.02 2.27
C ARG A 49 -7.08 8.90 3.25
N ALA A 50 -5.95 8.40 2.76
CA ALA A 50 -4.71 8.26 3.52
C ALA A 50 -4.87 7.49 4.85
N VAL A 51 -5.85 6.58 4.91
CA VAL A 51 -6.14 5.80 6.11
C VAL A 51 -4.92 4.97 6.51
N GLY A 52 -4.56 5.00 7.78
CA GLY A 52 -3.38 4.35 8.36
C GLY A 52 -2.13 5.23 8.45
N ALA A 53 -2.10 6.39 7.76
CA ALA A 53 -0.93 7.28 7.78
C ALA A 53 -0.74 7.99 9.14
N MET A 54 -1.83 8.48 9.74
CA MET A 54 -1.77 9.09 11.06
C MET A 54 -1.50 8.04 12.14
N LEU A 55 -2.12 6.86 12.02
CA LEU A 55 -1.85 5.71 12.88
C LEU A 55 -0.35 5.36 12.87
N SER A 56 0.24 5.23 11.68
CA SER A 56 1.67 4.93 11.52
C SER A 56 2.56 6.01 12.14
N SER A 57 2.24 7.28 11.93
CA SER A 57 2.96 8.39 12.57
C SER A 57 2.86 8.32 14.09
N TYR A 58 1.68 8.00 14.63
CA TYR A 58 1.45 7.89 16.06
C TYR A 58 2.26 6.73 16.66
N ILE A 59 2.25 5.55 16.03
CA ILE A 59 3.03 4.37 16.45
C ILE A 59 4.50 4.71 16.55
N VAL A 60 5.09 5.26 15.47
CA VAL A 60 6.52 5.56 15.41
C VAL A 60 6.93 6.58 16.47
N LYS A 61 6.08 7.60 16.71
CA LYS A 61 6.32 8.61 17.76
C LYS A 61 6.21 8.02 19.16
N ALA A 62 5.18 7.22 19.42
CA ALA A 62 4.93 6.63 20.74
C ALA A 62 6.01 5.63 21.13
N ARG A 63 6.53 4.84 20.18
CA ARG A 63 7.54 3.80 20.43
C ARG A 63 8.98 4.25 20.19
N GLY A 64 9.19 5.49 19.75
CA GLY A 64 10.51 6.02 19.40
C GLY A 64 11.15 5.37 18.17
N GLY A 65 10.38 4.63 17.37
CA GLY A 65 10.89 3.88 16.22
C GLY A 65 9.82 3.00 15.56
N ASN A 66 10.16 2.46 14.39
CA ASN A 66 9.32 1.54 13.64
C ASN A 66 9.62 0.09 14.05
N ASN A 67 9.17 -0.30 15.23
CA ASN A 67 9.62 -1.53 15.92
C ASN A 67 8.48 -2.35 16.52
N LEU A 68 7.25 -2.14 16.06
CA LEU A 68 6.11 -2.92 16.52
C LEU A 68 6.25 -4.36 16.00
N GLU A 69 5.92 -5.35 16.85
CA GLU A 69 5.93 -6.76 16.44
C GLU A 69 4.95 -7.00 15.29
N ASP A 70 5.28 -7.97 14.42
CA ASP A 70 4.46 -8.24 13.24
C ASP A 70 3.02 -8.59 13.62
N ASP A 71 2.07 -8.05 12.85
CA ASP A 71 0.64 -8.27 13.03
C ASP A 71 0.12 -7.91 14.45
N SER A 72 0.72 -6.91 15.10
CA SER A 72 0.24 -6.40 16.38
C SER A 72 -1.08 -5.63 16.27
N ILE A 73 -1.33 -4.97 15.13
CA ILE A 73 -2.58 -4.25 14.86
C ILE A 73 -3.14 -4.78 13.56
N HIS A 74 -4.26 -5.50 13.62
CA HIS A 74 -4.98 -6.00 12.44
C HIS A 74 -6.32 -5.29 12.32
N ILE A 75 -6.49 -4.49 11.27
CA ILE A 75 -7.73 -3.78 11.00
C ILE A 75 -8.40 -4.39 9.77
N HIS A 76 -9.57 -4.98 9.96
CA HIS A 76 -10.41 -5.48 8.87
C HIS A 76 -11.39 -4.38 8.44
N PHE A 77 -11.33 -3.99 7.17
CA PHE A 77 -12.23 -3.02 6.57
C PHE A 77 -13.22 -3.71 5.64
N THR A 78 -14.45 -3.20 5.63
CA THR A 78 -15.42 -3.53 4.57
C THR A 78 -15.83 -2.26 3.84
N GLY A 79 -15.71 -2.25 2.51
CA GLY A 79 -16.11 -1.15 1.64
C GLY A 79 -15.05 -0.77 0.61
N SER A 80 -15.15 0.43 0.05
CA SER A 80 -14.21 0.95 -0.96
C SER A 80 -13.24 1.92 -0.31
N ALA A 81 -11.94 1.66 -0.36
CA ALA A 81 -10.93 2.52 0.25
C ALA A 81 -10.63 3.76 -0.60
N GLY A 82 -10.53 4.92 0.04
CA GLY A 82 -10.10 6.15 -0.61
C GLY A 82 -8.63 6.11 -1.03
N GLN A 83 -8.19 7.16 -1.73
CA GLN A 83 -6.82 7.28 -2.21
C GLN A 83 -5.80 7.18 -1.07
N SER A 84 -4.66 6.54 -1.35
CA SER A 84 -3.52 6.43 -0.44
C SER A 84 -3.78 5.62 0.84
N ILE A 85 -4.72 4.68 0.84
CA ILE A 85 -4.87 3.68 1.92
C ILE A 85 -3.52 2.98 2.20
N GLY A 86 -3.14 2.89 3.47
CA GLY A 86 -1.86 2.29 3.88
C GLY A 86 -0.62 3.11 3.49
N ALA A 87 -0.77 4.41 3.23
CA ALA A 87 0.39 5.25 2.96
C ALA A 87 1.33 5.33 4.18
N PHE A 88 2.61 5.09 3.94
CA PHE A 88 3.66 5.09 4.96
C PHE A 88 3.39 4.13 6.13
N LEU A 89 2.70 3.01 5.85
CA LEU A 89 2.26 2.09 6.89
C LEU A 89 3.45 1.51 7.67
N ALA A 90 3.43 1.72 8.98
CA ALA A 90 4.44 1.23 9.90
C ALA A 90 4.40 -0.30 10.03
N GLN A 91 5.54 -0.88 10.40
CA GLN A 91 5.67 -2.29 10.74
C GLN A 91 4.66 -2.68 11.83
N GLY A 92 4.16 -3.91 11.77
CA GLY A 92 3.24 -4.46 12.77
C GLY A 92 1.77 -4.06 12.56
N VAL A 93 1.47 -3.23 11.55
CA VAL A 93 0.11 -2.89 11.16
C VAL A 93 -0.28 -3.68 9.90
N THR A 94 -1.39 -4.41 10.00
CA THR A 94 -2.06 -5.09 8.89
C THR A 94 -3.38 -4.38 8.61
N LEU A 95 -3.54 -3.85 7.40
CA LEU A 95 -4.81 -3.35 6.88
C LEU A 95 -5.35 -4.39 5.90
N GLU A 96 -6.48 -4.99 6.23
CA GLU A 96 -7.17 -5.98 5.41
C GLU A 96 -8.46 -5.36 4.88
N ILE A 97 -8.65 -5.27 3.57
CA ILE A 97 -9.79 -4.61 2.93
C ILE A 97 -10.58 -5.66 2.15
N GLU A 98 -11.79 -5.93 2.61
CA GLU A 98 -12.81 -6.66 1.85
C GLU A 98 -13.65 -5.66 1.03
N GLY A 99 -13.35 -5.60 -0.27
CA GLY A 99 -13.87 -4.57 -1.19
C GLY A 99 -12.83 -4.18 -2.23
N ASP A 100 -12.74 -2.89 -2.53
CA ASP A 100 -11.85 -2.31 -3.54
C ASP A 100 -11.09 -1.09 -2.98
N ALA A 101 -10.11 -0.58 -3.73
CA ALA A 101 -9.34 0.59 -3.34
C ALA A 101 -9.03 1.54 -4.51
N ASN A 102 -8.93 2.84 -4.22
CA ASN A 102 -8.50 3.83 -5.20
C ASN A 102 -6.96 3.87 -5.37
N ASP A 103 -6.46 4.87 -6.08
CA ASP A 103 -5.03 5.04 -6.37
C ASP A 103 -4.14 5.08 -5.10
N TYR A 104 -2.85 4.81 -5.30
CA TYR A 104 -1.79 4.95 -4.31
C TYR A 104 -1.87 4.02 -3.09
N VAL A 105 -2.52 2.86 -3.22
CA VAL A 105 -2.50 1.81 -2.18
C VAL A 105 -1.06 1.51 -1.77
N GLY A 106 -0.77 1.56 -0.47
CA GLY A 106 0.57 1.26 0.04
C GLY A 106 1.66 2.24 -0.42
N LYS A 107 1.31 3.49 -0.74
CA LYS A 107 2.29 4.53 -1.09
C LYS A 107 3.34 4.69 0.02
N GLY A 108 4.61 4.52 -0.31
CA GLY A 108 5.72 4.65 0.64
C GLY A 108 5.66 3.64 1.77
N LEU A 109 5.10 2.44 1.53
CA LEU A 109 4.99 1.37 2.53
C LEU A 109 6.32 1.17 3.25
N SER A 110 6.26 1.10 4.58
CA SER A 110 7.41 1.18 5.48
C SER A 110 7.42 0.04 6.50
N GLY A 111 7.03 -1.17 6.06
CA GLY A 111 7.04 -2.38 6.90
C GLY A 111 5.67 -2.93 7.26
N GLY A 112 4.60 -2.16 7.08
CA GLY A 112 3.23 -2.64 7.28
C GLY A 112 2.75 -3.57 6.16
N ARG A 113 1.59 -4.19 6.37
CA ARG A 113 0.92 -5.09 5.43
C ARG A 113 -0.40 -4.49 4.96
N VAL A 114 -0.63 -4.46 3.65
CA VAL A 114 -1.92 -4.08 3.05
C VAL A 114 -2.44 -5.22 2.20
N ILE A 115 -3.67 -5.66 2.46
CA ILE A 115 -4.35 -6.76 1.77
C ILE A 115 -5.65 -6.20 1.21
N VAL A 116 -5.92 -6.39 -0.08
CA VAL A 116 -7.19 -6.02 -0.72
C VAL A 116 -7.72 -7.23 -1.48
N TYR A 117 -8.97 -7.60 -1.23
CA TYR A 117 -9.64 -8.71 -1.91
C TYR A 117 -11.14 -8.45 -2.05
N PRO A 118 -11.80 -9.00 -3.09
CA PRO A 118 -13.22 -8.77 -3.31
C PRO A 118 -14.07 -9.42 -2.21
N PRO A 119 -15.28 -8.92 -1.94
CA PRO A 119 -16.19 -9.54 -0.99
C PRO A 119 -16.43 -11.02 -1.29
N LYS A 120 -16.60 -11.85 -0.26
CA LYS A 120 -16.76 -13.31 -0.43
C LYS A 120 -17.93 -13.73 -1.32
N ASN A 121 -18.93 -12.86 -1.45
CA ASN A 121 -20.14 -13.11 -2.23
C ASN A 121 -20.08 -12.51 -3.65
N SER A 122 -18.90 -12.05 -4.10
CA SER A 122 -18.69 -11.56 -5.46
C SER A 122 -18.92 -12.67 -6.47
N THR A 123 -19.64 -12.34 -7.55
CA THR A 123 -19.98 -13.29 -8.62
C THR A 123 -19.06 -13.19 -9.83
N PHE A 124 -18.14 -12.22 -9.84
CA PHE A 124 -17.18 -11.99 -10.91
C PHE A 124 -15.84 -12.71 -10.63
N ASN A 125 -15.05 -12.92 -11.68
CA ASN A 125 -13.71 -13.47 -11.57
C ASN A 125 -12.74 -12.36 -11.13
N ALA A 126 -12.14 -12.49 -9.95
CA ALA A 126 -11.29 -11.43 -9.37
C ALA A 126 -10.10 -11.10 -10.26
N GLU A 127 -9.52 -12.11 -10.90
CA GLU A 127 -8.31 -11.98 -11.73
C GLU A 127 -8.53 -11.17 -13.01
N GLU A 128 -9.78 -10.92 -13.40
CA GLU A 128 -10.16 -10.15 -14.60
C GLU A 128 -10.61 -8.72 -14.27
N GLU A 129 -10.77 -8.38 -12.99
CA GLU A 129 -11.41 -7.13 -12.54
C GLU A 129 -10.44 -6.22 -11.78
N ILE A 130 -10.63 -4.90 -11.91
CA ILE A 130 -9.80 -3.90 -11.23
C ILE A 130 -10.17 -3.84 -9.74
N ILE A 131 -9.25 -4.30 -8.88
CA ILE A 131 -9.40 -4.25 -7.41
C ILE A 131 -8.79 -2.99 -6.80
N ALA A 132 -7.75 -2.44 -7.45
CA ALA A 132 -7.11 -1.21 -7.01
C ALA A 132 -6.68 -0.29 -8.15
N GLY A 133 -6.64 1.02 -7.86
CA GLY A 133 -6.29 2.07 -8.81
C GLY A 133 -4.81 2.12 -9.20
N ASN A 134 -4.38 3.28 -9.69
CA ASN A 134 -3.04 3.49 -10.21
C ASN A 134 -1.99 3.62 -9.10
N VAL A 135 -0.72 3.44 -9.47
CA VAL A 135 0.44 3.85 -8.65
C VAL A 135 0.48 3.14 -7.27
N CYS A 136 -0.01 1.91 -7.21
CA CYS A 136 0.06 1.06 -6.02
C CYS A 136 1.52 0.71 -5.67
N GLY A 137 1.89 0.74 -4.38
CA GLY A 137 3.23 0.40 -3.91
C GLY A 137 4.32 1.44 -4.25
N TYR A 138 3.95 2.67 -4.60
CA TYR A 138 4.91 3.69 -5.03
C TYR A 138 5.95 4.01 -3.97
N GLY A 139 7.24 3.87 -4.31
CA GLY A 139 8.35 4.27 -3.43
C GLY A 139 8.43 3.48 -2.13
N ALA A 140 7.81 2.29 -2.07
CA ALA A 140 7.83 1.46 -0.87
C ALA A 140 9.26 1.02 -0.52
N THR A 141 9.60 1.04 0.78
CA THR A 141 10.94 0.70 1.29
C THR A 141 10.94 -0.61 2.09
N GLY A 142 9.76 -1.13 2.43
CA GLY A 142 9.58 -2.41 3.11
C GLY A 142 8.09 -2.69 3.36
N GLY A 143 7.79 -3.89 3.83
CA GLY A 143 6.41 -4.34 4.07
C GLY A 143 5.85 -5.17 2.92
N GLU A 144 4.55 -5.41 2.99
CA GLU A 144 3.86 -6.37 2.14
C GLU A 144 2.56 -5.81 1.54
N LEU A 145 2.34 -6.08 0.26
CA LEU A 145 1.16 -5.64 -0.48
C LEU A 145 0.54 -6.84 -1.21
N TYR A 146 -0.67 -7.23 -0.85
CA TYR A 146 -1.38 -8.37 -1.44
C TYR A 146 -2.69 -7.89 -2.06
N LEU A 147 -2.84 -8.07 -3.38
CA LEU A 147 -3.98 -7.57 -4.15
C LEU A 147 -4.61 -8.73 -4.92
N SER A 148 -5.80 -9.18 -4.50
CA SER A 148 -6.56 -10.21 -5.20
C SER A 148 -7.43 -9.54 -6.27
N GLY A 149 -6.82 -9.31 -7.41
CA GLY A 149 -7.41 -8.76 -8.63
C GLY A 149 -6.40 -7.95 -9.42
N CYS A 150 -6.87 -7.33 -10.51
CA CYS A 150 -6.04 -6.48 -11.36
C CYS A 150 -5.86 -5.08 -10.76
N VAL A 151 -4.74 -4.45 -11.07
CA VAL A 151 -4.53 -3.01 -10.82
C VAL A 151 -4.29 -2.26 -12.12
N SER A 152 -4.55 -0.96 -12.07
CA SER A 152 -4.31 -0.06 -13.19
C SER A 152 -2.81 0.20 -13.40
N GLU A 153 -2.45 1.34 -13.99
CA GLU A 153 -1.08 1.67 -14.39
C GLU A 153 -0.12 1.89 -13.20
N ARG A 154 1.18 1.78 -13.49
CA ARG A 154 2.29 2.19 -12.60
C ARG A 154 2.37 1.43 -11.29
N PHE A 155 2.05 0.13 -11.32
CA PHE A 155 2.24 -0.75 -10.18
C PHE A 155 3.72 -0.80 -9.74
N CYS A 156 3.98 -0.71 -8.43
CA CYS A 156 5.32 -0.80 -7.82
C CYS A 156 6.39 0.13 -8.40
N VAL A 157 5.99 1.30 -8.90
CA VAL A 157 6.95 2.32 -9.36
C VAL A 157 7.86 2.73 -8.21
N ARG A 158 9.17 2.68 -8.42
CA ARG A 158 10.21 3.00 -7.42
C ARG A 158 10.18 2.13 -6.17
N ASN A 159 9.60 0.93 -6.22
CA ASN A 159 9.72 -0.02 -5.11
C ASN A 159 11.21 -0.28 -4.81
N SER A 160 11.57 -0.19 -3.54
CA SER A 160 12.93 -0.29 -3.03
C SER A 160 13.08 -1.39 -1.96
N GLY A 161 12.00 -2.07 -1.57
CA GLY A 161 12.08 -3.08 -0.53
C GLY A 161 10.80 -3.82 -0.14
N ALA A 162 9.63 -3.45 -0.65
CA ALA A 162 8.39 -4.16 -0.35
C ALA A 162 8.24 -5.43 -1.19
N VAL A 163 7.51 -6.40 -0.64
CA VAL A 163 7.02 -7.59 -1.35
C VAL A 163 5.58 -7.31 -1.78
N ALA A 164 5.30 -7.39 -3.08
CA ALA A 164 3.97 -7.17 -3.61
C ALA A 164 3.50 -8.37 -4.44
N VAL A 165 2.24 -8.76 -4.30
CA VAL A 165 1.58 -9.82 -5.07
C VAL A 165 0.27 -9.26 -5.65
N VAL A 166 0.05 -9.48 -6.94
CA VAL A 166 -1.12 -8.98 -7.67
C VAL A 166 -1.53 -9.93 -8.79
N GLU A 167 -2.82 -9.97 -9.14
CA GLU A 167 -3.36 -10.88 -10.15
C GLU A 167 -3.28 -10.32 -11.59
N GLY A 168 -3.03 -9.02 -11.76
CA GLY A 168 -2.72 -8.42 -13.05
C GLY A 168 -2.39 -6.93 -12.92
N ILE A 169 -1.68 -6.37 -13.89
CA ILE A 169 -1.29 -4.95 -13.86
C ILE A 169 -1.49 -4.29 -15.22
N GLY A 170 -1.79 -2.99 -15.20
CA GLY A 170 -1.74 -2.14 -16.39
C GLY A 170 -0.33 -1.77 -16.81
N ASP A 171 -0.23 -0.68 -17.59
CA ASP A 171 1.04 -0.24 -18.19
C ASP A 171 2.03 0.32 -17.16
N HIS A 172 3.31 0.39 -17.54
CA HIS A 172 4.36 1.04 -16.75
C HIS A 172 4.61 0.35 -15.39
N GLY A 173 4.50 -0.98 -15.37
CA GLY A 173 4.77 -1.80 -14.19
C GLY A 173 6.23 -1.78 -13.76
N CYS A 174 6.46 -1.66 -12.45
CA CYS A 174 7.77 -1.77 -11.79
C CYS A 174 8.83 -0.80 -12.33
N GLU A 175 8.44 0.35 -12.89
CA GLU A 175 9.41 1.33 -13.37
C GLU A 175 10.25 1.88 -12.22
N TYR A 176 11.54 2.05 -12.47
CA TYR A 176 12.50 2.59 -11.50
C TYR A 176 12.61 1.77 -10.20
N MET A 177 12.17 0.51 -10.20
CA MET A 177 12.29 -0.37 -9.04
C MET A 177 13.77 -0.68 -8.76
N THR A 178 14.19 -0.49 -7.52
CA THR A 178 15.59 -0.63 -7.06
C THR A 178 15.76 -1.72 -5.99
N GLY A 179 14.68 -2.33 -5.52
CA GLY A 179 14.69 -3.42 -4.55
C GLY A 179 13.29 -3.94 -4.25
N GLY A 180 13.21 -5.01 -3.44
CA GLY A 180 11.95 -5.69 -3.13
C GLY A 180 11.60 -6.81 -4.11
N LYS A 181 10.36 -7.29 -4.04
CA LYS A 181 9.82 -8.36 -4.91
C LYS A 181 8.45 -7.95 -5.41
N ALA A 182 8.15 -8.24 -6.68
CA ALA A 182 6.83 -8.05 -7.25
C ALA A 182 6.41 -9.36 -7.94
N ILE A 183 5.26 -9.91 -7.60
CA ILE A 183 4.75 -11.18 -8.12
C ILE A 183 3.45 -10.85 -8.83
N ILE A 184 3.38 -11.17 -10.13
CA ILE A 184 2.24 -10.85 -10.99
C ILE A 184 1.70 -12.16 -11.54
N LEU A 185 0.46 -12.50 -11.17
CA LEU A 185 -0.14 -13.82 -11.44
C LEU A 185 -0.98 -13.89 -12.72
N GLY A 186 -1.15 -12.78 -13.43
CA GLY A 186 -1.96 -12.69 -14.65
C GLY A 186 -1.42 -11.65 -15.61
N GLU A 187 -2.28 -10.94 -16.34
CA GLU A 187 -1.85 -10.08 -17.44
C GLU A 187 -1.01 -8.87 -16.99
N VAL A 188 -0.12 -8.43 -17.90
CA VAL A 188 0.75 -7.28 -17.70
C VAL A 188 0.62 -6.35 -18.90
N GLY A 189 0.36 -5.07 -18.63
CA GLY A 189 0.35 -4.02 -19.64
C GLY A 189 1.70 -3.76 -20.30
N VAL A 190 1.74 -2.81 -21.23
CA VAL A 190 2.96 -2.47 -21.95
C VAL A 190 3.95 -1.71 -21.07
N THR A 191 5.24 -1.80 -21.39
CA THR A 191 6.33 -1.16 -20.65
C THR A 191 6.47 -1.69 -19.22
N LEU A 192 7.16 -2.81 -19.09
CA LEU A 192 7.47 -3.45 -17.82
C LEU A 192 8.96 -3.24 -17.48
N LEU A 193 9.29 -2.97 -16.21
CA LEU A 193 10.66 -2.91 -15.67
C LEU A 193 11.56 -1.81 -16.26
N LEU A 194 11.00 -0.72 -16.79
CA LEU A 194 11.80 0.39 -17.30
C LEU A 194 12.72 0.96 -16.20
N ALA A 195 14.02 1.03 -16.48
CA ALA A 195 15.05 1.50 -15.54
C ALA A 195 15.07 0.75 -14.18
N CYS A 196 14.64 -0.51 -14.16
CA CYS A 196 14.70 -1.36 -12.97
C CYS A 196 16.13 -1.90 -12.75
N ARG A 197 16.65 -1.75 -11.52
CA ARG A 197 18.00 -2.22 -11.14
C ARG A 197 18.03 -3.55 -10.40
N VAL A 198 16.99 -3.84 -9.60
CA VAL A 198 16.88 -5.08 -8.82
C VAL A 198 15.39 -5.38 -8.63
N ALA A 199 14.91 -6.44 -9.26
CA ALA A 199 13.61 -7.02 -8.98
C ALA A 199 13.65 -8.53 -9.21
N LEU A 200 13.07 -9.29 -8.27
CA LEU A 200 12.60 -10.64 -8.56
C LEU A 200 11.14 -10.50 -9.00
N LEU A 201 10.90 -10.65 -10.30
CA LEU A 201 9.56 -10.73 -10.86
C LEU A 201 9.21 -12.18 -11.16
N LEU A 202 8.14 -12.68 -10.55
CA LEU A 202 7.54 -13.96 -10.91
C LEU A 202 6.26 -13.69 -11.69
N PHE A 203 6.26 -14.07 -12.96
CA PHE A 203 5.10 -13.99 -13.84
C PHE A 203 4.57 -15.40 -14.10
N ILE A 204 3.35 -15.68 -13.65
CA ILE A 204 2.67 -16.95 -13.92
C ILE A 204 1.53 -16.65 -14.88
N THR A 205 1.55 -17.23 -16.07
CA THR A 205 0.34 -17.33 -16.92
C THR A 205 0.03 -18.79 -17.14
N HIS A 206 -1.22 -19.10 -17.55
CA HIS A 206 -1.67 -20.45 -17.89
C HIS A 206 -0.74 -21.23 -18.83
N THR A 207 0.14 -20.56 -19.60
CA THR A 207 1.05 -21.20 -20.55
C THR A 207 2.53 -20.90 -20.37
N ARG A 208 2.94 -19.95 -19.51
CA ARG A 208 4.35 -19.55 -19.34
C ARG A 208 4.66 -19.08 -17.91
N LEU A 209 5.70 -19.67 -17.32
CA LEU A 209 6.40 -19.11 -16.17
C LEU A 209 7.59 -18.30 -16.69
N LEU A 210 7.60 -16.99 -16.47
CA LEU A 210 8.76 -16.15 -16.74
C LEU A 210 9.30 -15.60 -15.43
N ILE A 211 10.55 -15.95 -15.11
CA ILE A 211 11.31 -15.27 -14.06
C ILE A 211 12.06 -14.15 -14.76
N ALA A 212 11.53 -12.94 -14.69
CA ALA A 212 12.25 -11.76 -15.15
C ALA A 212 13.07 -11.23 -13.97
N CYS A 213 14.35 -11.60 -13.92
CA CYS A 213 15.32 -10.91 -13.09
C CYS A 213 16.01 -9.88 -13.98
N SER A 214 15.81 -8.59 -13.71
CA SER A 214 16.61 -7.54 -14.34
C SER A 214 18.04 -7.59 -13.79
N LEU A 215 18.83 -8.53 -14.29
CA LEU A 215 20.29 -8.48 -14.26
C LEU A 215 20.78 -7.54 -15.37
N LEU A 216 20.23 -6.32 -15.47
CA LEU A 216 20.83 -5.28 -16.29
C LEU A 216 21.84 -4.51 -15.44
N VAL A 217 23.03 -5.09 -15.34
CA VAL A 217 24.26 -4.31 -15.28
C VAL A 217 24.36 -3.59 -16.62
N LEU A 218 23.92 -2.34 -16.69
CA LEU A 218 24.27 -1.45 -17.79
C LEU A 218 24.60 -0.07 -17.20
N CYS A 219 25.92 0.16 -17.19
CA CYS A 219 26.71 1.28 -16.68
C CYS A 219 27.03 1.27 -15.17
#